data_AF-A0AAU9XTZ2-F1
#
_entry.id   AF-A0AAU9XTZ2-F1
#
_cell.length_a   1.000
_cell.length_b   1.000
_cell.length_c   1.000
_cell.angle_alpha   90.00
_cell.angle_beta   90.00
_cell.angle_gamma   90.00
#
_symmetry.space_group_name_H-M   'P 1'
#
loop_
_entity.id
_entity.type
_entity.pdbx_description
1 polymer ?
#
loop_
_entity_poly.entity_id
_entity_poly.type
_entity_poly.pdbx_seq_one_letter_code
_entity_poly.pdbx_strand_id
1 'polypeptide(L)'
;MEEKNLLGIDRLNVLKDLLKGIEKWDLNQKVEKFENKRNDYKQFLEKVIVTPRCTFRNLTGGAVVVTTWMLLRRSPNLEAFADAIQRTVLPLGTFLRALSEGSTRFTIQAENISALDALWRSYQDETLQKNLQEFLVTEEIKQLAGGEVTLTVQIDEDEYRNAMLDLINSGTKGDRLEKLDQVEGLIKDATEDWNSIQKAFKDAYPCEGCVFSGIEEELTTIRVTLGTLREMEKEWMNVESILTSSSSAQAIIQLLEKFLHSGEDYFRKPTSQNKKSIRGLARKAKNLKRLDVFKHLREITPKGTTGPQLPDSLSVKEIPKDRKHYVSLSLEMAYYKMWDRMKELDLRRSDMKYLERTSLMDFLVMQHDIRTVGELYDCLCEYGLPRLADKL
;
A
#
# COMPACT_ATOMS: atom_id res chain seq x y z
N MET A 1 -34.66 10.61 -1.23
CA MET A 1 -34.42 9.20 -0.83
C MET A 1 -32.92 8.90 -0.69
N GLU A 2 -32.05 9.52 -1.50
CA GLU A 2 -30.59 9.51 -1.29
C GLU A 2 -30.16 10.21 0.02
N GLU A 3 -30.79 11.35 0.38
CA GLU A 3 -30.56 12.05 1.66
C GLU A 3 -30.83 11.22 2.92
N LYS A 4 -31.46 10.05 2.79
CA LYS A 4 -31.72 9.10 3.89
C LYS A 4 -30.87 7.83 3.83
N ASN A 5 -29.90 7.71 2.91
CA ASN A 5 -29.06 6.52 2.72
C ASN A 5 -29.86 5.20 2.52
N LEU A 6 -31.02 5.29 1.87
CA LEU A 6 -31.91 4.13 1.64
C LEU A 6 -31.67 3.43 0.29
N LEU A 7 -30.98 4.10 -0.64
CA LEU A 7 -30.58 3.55 -1.94
C LEU A 7 -29.07 3.73 -2.06
N GLY A 8 -28.34 2.62 -2.01
CA GLY A 8 -26.89 2.57 -2.14
C GLY A 8 -26.48 1.20 -2.65
N ILE A 9 -25.26 1.08 -3.16
CA ILE A 9 -24.74 -0.15 -3.77
C ILE A 9 -24.76 -1.37 -2.82
N ASP A 10 -24.84 -1.11 -1.50
CA ASP A 10 -24.96 -2.10 -0.41
C ASP A 10 -26.39 -2.34 0.09
N ARG A 11 -27.38 -1.60 -0.43
CA ARG A 11 -28.77 -1.63 0.04
C ARG A 11 -29.74 -1.69 -1.14
N LEU A 12 -29.52 -2.67 -2.03
CA LEU A 12 -30.34 -2.90 -3.22
C LEU A 12 -31.74 -3.47 -2.93
N ASN A 13 -32.02 -3.90 -1.69
CA ASN A 13 -33.32 -4.45 -1.30
C ASN A 13 -34.49 -3.49 -1.57
N VAL A 14 -34.30 -2.19 -1.26
CA VAL A 14 -35.31 -1.16 -1.52
C VAL A 14 -35.58 -1.02 -3.03
N LEU A 15 -34.52 -1.08 -3.85
CA LEU A 15 -34.65 -1.05 -5.31
C LEU A 15 -35.36 -2.29 -5.86
N LYS A 16 -35.04 -3.47 -5.35
CA LYS A 16 -35.72 -4.73 -5.74
C LYS A 16 -37.20 -4.71 -5.36
N ASP A 17 -37.55 -4.23 -4.18
CA ASP A 17 -38.93 -4.14 -3.72
C ASP A 17 -39.74 -3.14 -4.57
N LEU A 18 -39.13 -2.02 -4.96
CA LEU A 18 -39.73 -1.06 -5.90
C LEU A 18 -39.93 -1.69 -7.28
N LEU A 19 -38.91 -2.37 -7.83
CA LEU A 19 -38.98 -3.02 -9.15
C LEU A 19 -40.03 -4.13 -9.20
N LYS A 20 -40.19 -4.89 -8.11
CA LYS A 20 -41.27 -5.87 -7.95
C LYS A 20 -42.63 -5.19 -7.88
N GLY A 21 -42.74 -4.08 -7.14
CA GLY A 21 -43.98 -3.30 -7.01
C GLY A 21 -44.47 -2.67 -8.32
N ILE A 22 -43.56 -2.36 -9.26
CA ILE A 22 -43.91 -1.86 -10.61
C ILE A 22 -43.89 -2.97 -11.68
N GLU A 23 -43.86 -4.24 -11.29
CA GLU A 23 -43.86 -5.42 -12.17
C GLU A 23 -42.73 -5.44 -13.22
N LYS A 24 -41.58 -4.82 -12.93
CA LYS A 24 -40.39 -4.81 -13.81
C LYS A 24 -39.45 -5.97 -13.48
N TRP A 25 -39.92 -7.19 -13.72
CA TRP A 25 -39.24 -8.45 -13.40
C TRP A 25 -37.89 -8.61 -14.10
N ASP A 26 -37.79 -8.19 -15.35
CA ASP A 26 -36.56 -8.27 -16.15
C ASP A 26 -35.43 -7.40 -15.55
N LEU A 27 -35.80 -6.23 -15.01
CA LEU A 27 -34.87 -5.33 -14.32
C LEU A 27 -34.52 -5.84 -12.92
N ASN A 28 -35.47 -6.45 -12.20
CA ASN A 28 -35.19 -7.10 -10.93
C ASN A 28 -34.17 -8.24 -11.08
N GLN A 29 -34.27 -9.05 -12.15
CA GLN A 29 -33.27 -10.08 -12.47
C GLN A 29 -31.88 -9.49 -12.75
N LYS A 30 -31.80 -8.35 -13.44
CA LYS A 30 -30.53 -7.67 -13.69
C LYS A 30 -29.89 -7.15 -12.39
N VAL A 31 -30.69 -6.59 -11.48
CA VAL A 31 -30.23 -6.13 -10.16
C VAL A 31 -29.76 -7.30 -9.28
N GLU A 32 -30.46 -8.44 -9.29
CA GLU A 32 -30.02 -9.66 -8.59
C GLU A 32 -28.71 -10.23 -9.15
N LYS A 33 -28.57 -10.24 -10.48
CA LYS A 33 -27.33 -10.69 -11.14
C LYS A 33 -26.15 -9.78 -10.82
N PHE A 34 -26.40 -8.48 -10.73
CA PHE A 34 -25.40 -7.49 -10.31
C PHE A 34 -24.97 -7.71 -8.84
N GLU A 35 -25.93 -7.89 -7.92
CA GLU A 35 -25.64 -8.10 -6.50
C GLU A 35 -24.88 -9.41 -6.24
N ASN A 36 -25.25 -10.51 -6.90
CA ASN A 36 -24.56 -11.79 -6.74
C ASN A 36 -23.11 -11.70 -7.22
N LYS A 37 -22.87 -11.12 -8.40
CA LYS A 37 -21.51 -10.88 -8.91
C LYS A 37 -20.69 -9.97 -7.98
N ARG A 38 -21.33 -9.01 -7.33
CA ARG A 38 -20.68 -8.13 -6.35
C ARG A 38 -20.37 -8.85 -5.04
N ASN A 39 -21.25 -9.73 -4.57
CA ASN A 39 -21.00 -10.54 -3.37
C ASN A 39 -19.87 -11.56 -3.59
N ASP A 40 -19.78 -12.14 -4.79
CA ASP A 40 -18.62 -12.94 -5.19
C ASP A 40 -17.34 -12.11 -5.07
N TYR A 41 -17.36 -10.85 -5.54
CA TYR A 41 -16.27 -9.89 -5.37
C TYR A 41 -15.95 -9.59 -3.89
N LYS A 42 -16.96 -9.42 -3.02
CA LYS A 42 -16.80 -9.15 -1.57
C LYS A 42 -16.06 -10.26 -0.82
N GLN A 43 -16.23 -11.51 -1.23
CA GLN A 43 -15.50 -12.64 -0.66
C GLN A 43 -14.01 -12.64 -1.04
N PHE A 44 -13.64 -11.99 -2.16
CA PHE A 44 -12.23 -11.73 -2.52
C PHE A 44 -11.62 -10.53 -1.79
N LEU A 45 -12.46 -9.59 -1.33
CA LEU A 45 -12.06 -8.34 -0.69
C LEU A 45 -11.55 -8.51 0.76
N GLU A 46 -11.74 -9.67 1.37
CA GLU A 46 -11.13 -10.05 2.67
C GLU A 46 -9.58 -10.05 2.68
N LYS A 47 -8.95 -9.92 1.50
CA LYS A 47 -7.48 -9.92 1.32
C LYS A 47 -6.87 -8.54 1.10
N VAL A 48 -7.67 -7.48 0.98
CA VAL A 48 -7.20 -6.14 0.60
C VAL A 48 -6.88 -5.36 1.84
N ILE A 49 -5.66 -5.57 2.34
CA ILE A 49 -5.18 -5.04 3.61
C ILE A 49 -4.10 -3.99 3.34
N VAL A 50 -4.23 -2.85 4.02
CA VAL A 50 -3.19 -1.83 4.11
C VAL A 50 -2.89 -1.59 5.58
N THR A 51 -1.62 -1.33 5.92
CA THR A 51 -1.18 -1.17 7.30
C THR A 51 -0.57 0.20 7.60
N PRO A 52 -1.38 1.26 7.80
CA PRO A 52 -0.84 2.55 8.22
C PRO A 52 -0.09 2.43 9.55
N ARG A 53 1.15 2.94 9.56
CA ARG A 53 2.01 3.05 10.73
C ARG A 53 1.92 4.45 11.31
N CYS A 54 1.56 4.54 12.60
CA CYS A 54 1.49 5.80 13.33
C CYS A 54 2.69 5.92 14.27
N THR A 55 3.53 6.95 14.11
CA THR A 55 4.62 7.24 15.05
C THR A 55 4.29 8.46 15.89
N PHE A 56 4.47 8.34 17.21
CA PHE A 56 4.18 9.40 18.17
C PHE A 56 5.48 10.03 18.63
N ARG A 57 5.56 11.36 18.64
CA ARG A 57 6.74 12.12 19.06
C ARG A 57 6.34 13.24 19.98
N ASN A 58 7.18 13.57 20.95
CA ASN A 58 6.98 14.78 21.75
C ASN A 58 7.50 16.03 21.04
N LEU A 59 7.29 17.21 21.62
CA LEU A 59 7.79 18.49 21.07
C LEU A 59 9.32 18.56 20.91
N THR A 60 10.07 17.73 21.64
CA THR A 60 11.54 17.63 21.49
C THR A 60 11.97 16.65 20.39
N GLY A 61 11.01 16.05 19.68
CA GLY A 61 11.24 15.09 18.58
C GLY A 61 11.46 13.65 19.02
N GLY A 62 11.50 13.37 20.33
CA GLY A 62 11.74 12.03 20.88
C GLY A 62 10.53 11.13 20.77
N ALA A 63 10.76 9.85 20.45
CA ALA A 63 9.69 8.86 20.29
C ALA A 63 8.90 8.64 21.59
N VAL A 64 7.58 8.56 21.47
CA VAL A 64 6.63 8.21 22.53
C VAL A 64 6.09 6.82 22.24
N VAL A 65 6.27 5.89 23.19
CA VAL A 65 5.75 4.52 23.06
C VAL A 65 4.27 4.52 23.42
N VAL A 66 3.43 4.21 22.42
CA VAL A 66 1.98 4.04 22.60
C VAL A 66 1.62 2.60 22.31
N THR A 67 1.19 1.87 23.34
CA THR A 67 0.80 0.45 23.20
C THR A 67 -0.65 0.32 22.77
N THR A 68 -0.99 -0.83 22.17
CA THR A 68 -2.38 -1.16 21.82
C THR A 68 -3.31 -1.08 23.04
N TRP A 69 -2.83 -1.48 24.22
CA TRP A 69 -3.59 -1.36 25.47
C TRP A 69 -3.91 0.10 25.83
N MET A 70 -2.96 1.03 25.64
CA MET A 70 -3.19 2.45 25.91
C MET A 70 -4.28 3.05 25.01
N LEU A 71 -4.35 2.63 23.75
CA LEU A 71 -5.40 3.07 22.81
C LEU A 71 -6.77 2.47 23.14
N LEU A 72 -6.81 1.20 23.52
CA LEU A 72 -8.05 0.50 23.82
C LEU A 72 -8.61 0.83 25.21
N ARG A 73 -7.83 1.48 26.09
CA ARG A 73 -8.19 1.73 27.49
C ARG A 73 -9.52 2.49 27.67
N ARG A 74 -9.86 3.37 26.71
CA ARG A 74 -11.10 4.17 26.74
C ARG A 74 -12.27 3.52 26.00
N SER A 75 -12.04 2.37 25.38
CA SER A 75 -13.06 1.59 24.69
C SER A 75 -13.42 0.34 25.50
N PRO A 76 -14.71 -0.03 25.56
CA PRO A 76 -15.14 -1.21 26.33
C PRO A 76 -14.61 -2.52 25.74
N ASN A 77 -14.37 -2.56 24.43
CA ASN A 77 -13.76 -3.69 23.71
C ASN A 77 -13.20 -3.21 22.34
N LEU A 78 -12.55 -4.12 21.61
CA LEU A 78 -11.97 -3.83 20.29
C LEU A 78 -13.03 -3.44 19.25
N GLU A 79 -14.22 -4.03 19.31
CA GLU A 79 -15.30 -3.76 18.36
C GLU A 79 -15.83 -2.34 18.51
N ALA A 80 -16.06 -1.87 19.74
CA ALA A 80 -16.45 -0.49 20.02
C ALA A 80 -15.37 0.52 19.61
N PHE A 81 -14.09 0.16 19.74
CA PHE A 81 -12.99 0.97 19.21
C PHE A 81 -12.98 1.01 17.69
N ALA A 82 -13.15 -0.14 17.03
CA ALA A 82 -13.25 -0.25 15.58
C ALA A 82 -14.44 0.56 15.02
N ASP A 83 -15.58 0.51 15.70
CA ASP A 83 -16.76 1.31 15.37
C ASP A 83 -16.51 2.82 15.48
N ALA A 84 -15.79 3.24 16.53
CA ALA A 84 -15.46 4.64 16.75
C ALA A 84 -14.51 5.16 15.66
N ILE A 85 -13.39 4.45 15.43
CA ILE A 85 -12.42 4.85 14.39
C ILE A 85 -13.03 4.82 12.99
N GLN A 86 -13.95 3.88 12.74
CA GLN A 86 -14.68 3.79 11.47
C GLN A 86 -15.53 5.03 11.19
N ARG A 87 -16.16 5.58 12.23
CA ARG A 87 -17.07 6.73 12.09
C ARG A 87 -16.34 8.06 12.03
N THR A 88 -15.18 8.17 12.69
CA THR A 88 -14.50 9.45 12.89
C THR A 88 -13.22 9.63 12.09
N VAL A 89 -12.56 8.53 11.70
CA VAL A 89 -11.24 8.59 11.08
C VAL A 89 -11.24 8.01 9.68
N LEU A 90 -11.82 6.83 9.50
CA LEU A 90 -11.66 6.04 8.28
C LEU A 90 -12.69 6.40 7.20
N PRO A 91 -12.30 6.44 5.91
CA PRO A 91 -13.23 6.61 4.81
C PRO A 91 -14.26 5.47 4.70
N LEU A 92 -15.39 5.75 4.06
CA LEU A 92 -16.46 4.78 3.85
C LEU A 92 -15.95 3.57 3.04
N GLY A 93 -16.36 2.36 3.44
CA GLY A 93 -15.92 1.11 2.82
C GLY A 93 -14.52 0.65 3.23
N THR A 94 -13.88 1.29 4.21
CA THR A 94 -12.69 0.71 4.88
C THR A 94 -13.06 0.17 6.25
N PHE A 95 -12.29 -0.74 6.82
CA PHE A 95 -12.60 -1.40 8.10
C PHE A 95 -11.34 -1.68 8.89
N LEU A 96 -11.31 -1.28 10.17
CA LEU A 96 -10.25 -1.72 11.07
C LEU A 96 -10.40 -3.22 11.37
N ARG A 97 -9.36 -4.00 11.06
CA ARG A 97 -9.31 -5.46 11.30
C ARG A 97 -8.43 -5.85 12.47
N ALA A 98 -7.32 -5.17 12.65
CA ALA A 98 -6.40 -5.46 13.73
C ALA A 98 -5.62 -4.22 14.16
N LEU A 99 -5.12 -4.28 15.39
CA LEU A 99 -4.11 -3.38 15.94
C LEU A 99 -2.91 -4.21 16.33
N SER A 100 -1.72 -3.68 16.10
CA SER A 100 -0.48 -4.34 16.54
C SER A 100 0.46 -3.36 17.24
N GLU A 101 1.24 -3.91 18.18
CA GLU A 101 2.22 -3.15 18.97
C GLU A 101 3.42 -2.70 18.13
N GLY A 102 4.09 -1.64 18.61
CA GLY A 102 5.07 -0.83 17.87
C GLY A 102 4.63 0.63 17.88
N SER A 103 5.27 1.50 17.09
CA SER A 103 4.61 2.74 16.62
C SER A 103 3.31 2.30 15.91
N THR A 104 2.16 2.51 16.55
CA THR A 104 0.90 1.77 16.35
C THR A 104 0.57 1.53 14.89
N ARG A 105 0.40 0.25 14.50
CA ARG A 105 -0.05 -0.11 13.15
C ARG A 105 -1.51 -0.54 13.16
N PHE A 106 -2.27 0.05 12.24
CA PHE A 106 -3.66 -0.27 11.99
C PHE A 106 -3.72 -1.22 10.80
N THR A 107 -4.36 -2.37 10.92
CA THR A 107 -4.62 -3.24 9.76
C THR A 107 -5.98 -2.88 9.22
N ILE A 108 -6.03 -2.17 8.08
CA ILE A 108 -7.26 -1.66 7.49
C ILE A 108 -7.58 -2.50 6.26
N GLN A 109 -8.79 -3.04 6.21
CA GLN A 109 -9.32 -3.68 5.02
C GLN A 109 -10.12 -2.66 4.19
N ALA A 110 -9.95 -2.66 2.88
CA ALA A 110 -10.82 -1.93 1.97
C ALA A 110 -11.82 -2.86 1.27
N GLU A 111 -13.08 -2.44 1.18
CA GLU A 111 -14.16 -3.18 0.50
C GLU A 111 -14.10 -3.06 -1.01
N ASN A 112 -13.32 -2.16 -1.59
CA ASN A 112 -13.18 -2.01 -3.05
C ASN A 112 -12.06 -1.03 -3.37
N ILE A 113 -11.76 -0.88 -4.66
CA ILE A 113 -10.79 0.08 -5.18
C ILE A 113 -11.12 1.51 -4.74
N SER A 114 -12.40 1.92 -4.76
CA SER A 114 -12.79 3.29 -4.37
C SER A 114 -12.51 3.58 -2.89
N ALA A 115 -12.81 2.63 -2.00
CA ALA A 115 -12.51 2.76 -0.58
C ALA A 115 -10.99 2.78 -0.31
N LEU A 116 -10.23 1.98 -1.06
CA LEU A 116 -8.77 1.95 -0.98
C LEU A 116 -8.14 3.26 -1.50
N ASP A 117 -8.64 3.80 -2.61
CA ASP A 117 -8.22 5.09 -3.17
C ASP A 117 -8.61 6.25 -2.25
N ALA A 118 -9.80 6.23 -1.65
CA ALA A 118 -10.22 7.23 -0.67
C ALA A 118 -9.31 7.23 0.57
N LEU A 119 -8.91 6.05 1.06
CA LEU A 119 -7.92 5.91 2.12
C LEU A 119 -6.57 6.52 1.72
N TRP A 120 -6.10 6.20 0.51
CA TRP A 120 -4.83 6.71 0.00
C TRP A 120 -4.84 8.23 -0.20
N ARG A 121 -5.92 8.80 -0.74
CA ARG A 121 -6.08 10.26 -0.88
C ARG A 121 -6.11 10.97 0.47
N SER A 122 -6.86 10.42 1.42
CA SER A 122 -6.90 10.97 2.79
C SER A 122 -5.54 10.93 3.48
N TYR A 123 -4.68 9.98 3.11
CA TYR A 123 -3.30 9.95 3.54
C TYR A 123 -2.45 11.02 2.84
N GLN A 124 -2.58 11.17 1.51
CA GLN A 124 -1.82 12.14 0.72
C GLN A 124 -2.14 13.60 1.06
N ASP A 125 -3.39 13.91 1.43
CA ASP A 125 -3.83 15.26 1.80
C ASP A 125 -3.76 15.55 3.31
N GLU A 126 -3.13 14.66 4.07
CA GLU A 126 -2.95 14.71 5.53
C GLU A 126 -4.24 14.61 6.37
N THR A 127 -5.42 14.44 5.76
CA THR A 127 -6.70 14.29 6.48
C THR A 127 -6.67 13.11 7.44
N LEU A 128 -6.15 11.96 6.99
CA LEU A 128 -6.02 10.74 7.79
C LEU A 128 -5.14 10.99 9.01
N GLN A 129 -4.01 11.69 8.83
CA GLN A 129 -3.11 12.02 9.92
C GLN A 129 -3.77 12.96 10.93
N LYS A 130 -4.47 14.00 10.46
CA LYS A 130 -5.21 14.92 11.33
C LYS A 130 -6.27 14.18 12.15
N ASN A 131 -7.07 13.34 11.50
CA ASN A 131 -8.12 12.58 12.19
C ASN A 131 -7.54 11.59 13.20
N LEU A 132 -6.44 10.90 12.86
CA LEU A 132 -5.74 10.00 13.78
C LEU A 132 -5.08 10.75 14.94
N GLN A 133 -4.51 11.94 14.71
CA GLN A 133 -3.97 12.80 15.75
C GLN A 133 -5.06 13.18 16.75
N GLU A 134 -6.19 13.71 16.28
CA GLU A 134 -7.31 14.12 17.13
C GLU A 134 -7.94 12.94 17.88
N PHE A 135 -8.02 11.78 17.24
CA PHE A 135 -8.64 10.59 17.80
C PHE A 135 -7.73 9.85 18.81
N LEU A 136 -6.44 9.69 18.50
CA LEU A 136 -5.53 8.85 19.28
C LEU A 136 -4.75 9.63 20.34
N VAL A 137 -4.38 10.90 20.10
CA VAL A 137 -3.57 11.68 21.03
C VAL A 137 -4.43 12.26 22.14
N THR A 138 -4.63 11.44 23.17
CA THR A 138 -5.39 11.84 24.37
C THR A 138 -4.52 12.57 25.39
N GLU A 139 -5.16 13.30 26.30
CA GLU A 139 -4.48 13.96 27.44
C GLU A 139 -3.66 12.99 28.30
N GLU A 140 -4.10 11.74 28.42
CA GLU A 140 -3.36 10.69 29.13
C GLU A 140 -2.01 10.38 28.45
N ILE A 141 -2.00 10.32 27.11
CA ILE A 141 -0.77 10.10 26.33
C ILE A 141 0.15 11.32 26.45
N LYS A 142 -0.40 12.55 26.42
CA LYS A 142 0.38 13.77 26.60
C LYS A 142 1.04 13.85 27.98
N GLN A 143 0.30 13.50 29.03
CA GLN A 143 0.84 13.43 30.40
C GLN A 143 1.98 12.43 30.51
N LEU A 144 1.84 11.23 29.91
CA LEU A 144 2.88 10.21 29.90
C LEU A 144 4.12 10.63 29.08
N ALA A 145 3.93 11.41 28.02
CA ALA A 145 5.00 11.95 27.20
C ALA A 145 5.68 13.19 27.81
N GLY A 146 5.14 13.74 28.91
CA GLY A 146 5.64 14.95 29.55
C GLY A 146 5.35 16.24 28.76
N GLY A 147 4.36 16.23 27.87
CA GLY A 147 4.01 17.39 27.04
C GLY A 147 3.18 17.02 25.80
N GLU A 148 3.07 17.98 24.88
CA GLU A 148 2.33 17.78 23.62
C GLU A 148 2.98 16.70 22.74
N VAL A 149 2.14 15.94 22.04
CA VAL A 149 2.54 14.80 21.21
C VAL A 149 2.04 15.00 19.79
N THR A 150 2.93 14.84 18.81
CA THR A 150 2.62 14.81 17.38
C THR A 150 2.61 13.38 16.87
N LEU A 151 1.65 13.08 16.01
CA LEU A 151 1.44 11.80 15.35
C LEU A 151 1.75 11.98 13.86
N THR A 152 2.63 11.12 13.34
CA THR A 152 2.84 11.00 11.89
C THR A 152 2.31 9.68 11.39
N VAL A 153 1.65 9.70 10.24
CA VAL A 153 1.15 8.49 9.58
C VAL A 153 2.05 8.17 8.41
N GLN A 154 2.33 6.89 8.21
CA GLN A 154 2.98 6.38 7.01
C GLN A 154 2.21 5.18 6.48
N ILE A 155 1.86 5.21 5.20
CA ILE A 155 1.35 4.06 4.47
C ILE A 155 2.43 3.61 3.48
N ASP A 156 2.75 2.32 3.49
CA ASP A 156 3.67 1.75 2.51
C ASP A 156 3.01 1.79 1.12
N GLU A 157 3.65 2.49 0.18
CA GLU A 157 3.14 2.65 -1.18
C GLU A 157 3.15 1.32 -1.95
N ASP A 158 4.11 0.43 -1.70
CA ASP A 158 4.13 -0.91 -2.28
C ASP A 158 3.03 -1.77 -1.65
N GLU A 159 2.72 -1.62 -0.37
CA GLU A 159 1.55 -2.27 0.25
C GLU A 159 0.24 -1.79 -0.38
N TYR A 160 0.07 -0.47 -0.55
CA TYR A 160 -1.06 0.11 -1.26
C TYR A 160 -1.15 -0.42 -2.70
N ARG A 161 -0.03 -0.45 -3.43
CA ARG A 161 0.02 -0.98 -4.80
C ARG A 161 -0.28 -2.47 -4.83
N ASN A 162 0.20 -3.26 -3.87
CA ASN A 162 -0.09 -4.68 -3.79
C ASN A 162 -1.56 -4.92 -3.45
N ALA A 163 -2.15 -4.18 -2.52
CA ALA A 163 -3.56 -4.23 -2.22
C ALA A 163 -4.42 -3.85 -3.45
N MET A 164 -3.98 -2.84 -4.21
CA MET A 164 -4.58 -2.47 -5.50
C MET A 164 -4.41 -3.59 -6.54
N LEU A 165 -3.26 -4.24 -6.60
CA LEU A 165 -2.99 -5.36 -7.51
C LEU A 165 -3.76 -6.62 -7.11
N ASP A 166 -3.97 -6.88 -5.83
CA ASP A 166 -4.75 -8.02 -5.31
C ASP A 166 -6.24 -7.84 -5.61
N LEU A 167 -6.73 -6.59 -5.55
CA LEU A 167 -8.05 -6.20 -6.08
C LEU A 167 -8.17 -6.50 -7.58
N ILE A 168 -7.10 -6.32 -8.35
CA ILE A 168 -7.07 -6.51 -9.81
C ILE A 168 -6.82 -7.98 -10.22
N ASN A 169 -6.09 -8.78 -9.42
CA ASN A 169 -5.49 -10.07 -9.82
C ASN A 169 -6.17 -11.34 -9.24
N SER A 170 -7.48 -11.40 -9.01
CA SER A 170 -8.15 -12.65 -8.57
C SER A 170 -8.15 -13.82 -9.59
N GLY A 171 -7.26 -13.84 -10.59
CA GLY A 171 -6.97 -15.01 -11.43
C GLY A 171 -5.66 -14.93 -12.23
N THR A 172 -4.95 -16.06 -12.34
CA THR A 172 -3.58 -16.32 -12.88
C THR A 172 -3.00 -15.47 -14.04
N LYS A 173 -1.66 -15.40 -14.02
CA LYS A 173 -0.70 -14.50 -14.72
C LYS A 173 -0.63 -14.52 -16.25
N GLY A 174 -1.20 -15.51 -16.94
CA GLY A 174 -1.14 -15.62 -18.41
C GLY A 174 -2.24 -14.86 -19.14
N ASP A 175 -3.16 -14.28 -18.39
CA ASP A 175 -4.52 -13.92 -18.82
C ASP A 175 -4.78 -12.42 -18.53
N ARG A 176 -3.72 -11.60 -18.39
CA ARG A 176 -3.84 -10.22 -17.85
C ARG A 176 -4.44 -9.22 -18.83
N LEU A 177 -3.96 -9.17 -20.07
CA LEU A 177 -4.61 -8.34 -21.11
C LEU A 177 -6.02 -8.86 -21.41
N GLU A 178 -6.16 -10.17 -21.49
CA GLU A 178 -7.42 -10.84 -21.82
C GLU A 178 -8.48 -10.66 -20.70
N LYS A 179 -8.06 -10.60 -19.43
CA LYS A 179 -8.91 -10.22 -18.29
C LYS A 179 -9.20 -8.73 -18.22
N LEU A 180 -8.23 -7.87 -18.52
CA LEU A 180 -8.50 -6.42 -18.63
C LEU A 180 -9.52 -6.16 -19.74
N ASP A 181 -9.45 -6.91 -20.84
CA ASP A 181 -10.43 -6.88 -21.92
C ASP A 181 -11.80 -7.43 -21.46
N GLN A 182 -11.84 -8.49 -20.64
CA GLN A 182 -13.09 -9.00 -20.04
C GLN A 182 -13.71 -8.01 -19.04
N VAL A 183 -12.90 -7.40 -18.17
CA VAL A 183 -13.36 -6.39 -17.19
C VAL A 183 -13.85 -5.13 -17.89
N GLU A 184 -13.16 -4.69 -18.95
CA GLU A 184 -13.62 -3.60 -19.80
C GLU A 184 -14.94 -3.93 -20.49
N GLY A 185 -15.10 -5.16 -20.98
CA GLY A 185 -16.37 -5.66 -21.51
C GLY A 185 -17.50 -5.58 -20.48
N LEU A 186 -17.27 -6.07 -19.26
CA LEU A 186 -18.26 -6.01 -18.17
C LEU A 186 -18.64 -4.59 -17.76
N ILE A 187 -17.68 -3.67 -17.74
CA ILE A 187 -17.94 -2.26 -17.43
C ILE A 187 -18.73 -1.59 -18.55
N LYS A 188 -18.43 -1.94 -19.81
CA LYS A 188 -19.20 -1.46 -20.95
C LYS A 188 -20.65 -1.93 -20.87
N ASP A 189 -20.88 -3.21 -20.60
CA ASP A 189 -22.22 -3.77 -20.41
C ASP A 189 -22.95 -3.09 -19.24
N ALA A 190 -22.27 -2.91 -18.10
CA ALA A 190 -22.83 -2.23 -16.93
C ALA A 190 -23.18 -0.75 -17.20
N THR A 191 -22.34 -0.06 -17.98
CA THR A 191 -22.60 1.32 -18.42
C THR A 191 -23.83 1.38 -19.34
N GLU A 192 -23.98 0.43 -20.26
CA GLU A 192 -25.13 0.35 -21.17
C GLU A 192 -26.44 0.01 -20.42
N ASP A 193 -26.38 -0.92 -19.47
CA ASP A 193 -27.50 -1.26 -18.60
C ASP A 193 -27.89 -0.08 -17.69
N TRP A 194 -26.91 0.64 -17.12
CA TRP A 194 -27.15 1.83 -16.30
C TRP A 194 -27.81 2.95 -17.09
N ASN A 195 -27.30 3.25 -18.29
CA ASN A 195 -27.90 4.25 -19.19
C ASN A 195 -29.35 3.89 -19.55
N SER A 196 -29.64 2.60 -19.73
CA SER A 196 -31.00 2.11 -20.00
C SER A 196 -31.94 2.30 -18.80
N ILE A 197 -31.46 2.04 -17.59
CA ILE A 197 -32.22 2.24 -16.33
C ILE A 197 -32.49 3.73 -16.11
N GLN A 198 -31.47 4.58 -16.26
CA GLN A 198 -31.59 6.03 -16.12
C GLN A 198 -32.62 6.60 -17.10
N LYS A 199 -32.59 6.13 -18.36
CA LYS A 199 -33.57 6.51 -19.37
C LYS A 199 -35.00 6.10 -18.98
N ALA A 200 -35.20 4.86 -18.56
CA ALA A 200 -36.52 4.38 -18.14
C ALA A 200 -37.09 5.13 -16.93
N PHE A 201 -36.24 5.51 -15.98
CA PHE A 201 -36.64 6.33 -14.83
C PHE A 201 -37.00 7.76 -15.23
N LYS A 202 -36.20 8.38 -16.11
CA LYS A 202 -36.47 9.72 -16.65
C LYS A 202 -37.79 9.78 -17.43
N ASP A 203 -38.10 8.72 -18.18
CA ASP A 203 -39.37 8.61 -18.92
C ASP A 203 -40.57 8.40 -17.99
N ALA A 204 -40.39 7.67 -16.89
CA ALA A 204 -41.46 7.38 -15.91
C ALA A 204 -41.75 8.56 -14.95
N TYR A 205 -40.74 9.38 -14.62
CA TYR A 205 -40.86 10.49 -13.66
C TYR A 205 -40.20 11.77 -14.20
N PRO A 206 -40.85 12.51 -15.12
CA PRO A 206 -40.25 13.65 -15.81
C PRO A 206 -39.98 14.88 -14.94
N CYS A 207 -40.60 14.97 -13.75
CA CYS A 207 -40.64 16.17 -12.92
C CYS A 207 -39.66 16.17 -11.74
N GLU A 208 -38.92 15.08 -11.51
CA GLU A 208 -37.85 15.04 -10.52
C GLU A 208 -36.50 15.04 -11.26
N GLY A 209 -35.80 16.17 -11.24
CA GLY A 209 -34.46 16.30 -11.81
C GLY A 209 -33.54 15.22 -11.25
N CYS A 210 -33.03 14.37 -12.13
CA CYS A 210 -32.36 13.12 -11.79
C CYS A 210 -31.21 13.29 -10.77
N VAL A 211 -31.34 12.58 -9.66
CA VAL A 211 -30.34 12.40 -8.59
C VAL A 211 -29.61 11.07 -8.87
N PHE A 212 -28.59 11.07 -9.74
CA PHE A 212 -27.88 9.83 -10.13
C PHE A 212 -26.39 10.03 -10.54
N SER A 213 -25.75 11.16 -10.20
CA SER A 213 -24.40 11.49 -10.68
C SER A 213 -23.28 10.60 -10.10
N GLY A 214 -23.45 10.06 -8.89
CA GLY A 214 -22.40 9.30 -8.20
C GLY A 214 -21.97 8.02 -8.93
N ILE A 215 -22.91 7.29 -9.53
CA ILE A 215 -22.62 6.03 -10.24
C ILE A 215 -21.95 6.30 -11.60
N GLU A 216 -22.32 7.40 -12.27
CA GLU A 216 -21.69 7.80 -13.54
C GLU A 216 -20.23 8.25 -13.33
N GLU A 217 -19.97 9.01 -12.26
CA GLU A 217 -18.60 9.41 -11.88
C GLU A 217 -17.73 8.20 -11.49
N GLU A 218 -18.28 7.23 -10.76
CA GLU A 218 -17.57 5.99 -10.41
C GLU A 218 -17.22 5.15 -11.65
N LEU A 219 -18.18 4.92 -12.56
CA LEU A 219 -17.94 4.16 -13.79
C LEU A 219 -16.92 4.85 -14.71
N THR A 220 -16.94 6.18 -14.78
CA THR A 220 -15.97 6.96 -15.55
C THR A 220 -14.59 6.89 -14.95
N THR A 221 -14.47 7.00 -13.62
CA THR A 221 -13.21 6.86 -12.89
C THR A 221 -12.61 5.48 -13.08
N ILE A 222 -13.42 4.43 -12.97
CA ILE A 222 -12.98 3.04 -13.19
C ILE A 222 -12.45 2.87 -14.63
N ARG A 223 -13.15 3.40 -15.64
CA ARG A 223 -12.72 3.34 -17.04
C ARG A 223 -11.37 4.02 -17.27
N VAL A 224 -11.15 5.21 -16.69
CA VAL A 224 -9.89 5.96 -16.80
C VAL A 224 -8.74 5.19 -16.13
N THR A 225 -8.96 4.70 -14.91
CA THR A 225 -7.96 3.92 -14.17
C THR A 225 -7.57 2.64 -14.90
N LEU A 226 -8.53 1.92 -15.50
CA LEU A 226 -8.23 0.73 -16.32
C LEU A 226 -7.40 1.05 -17.56
N GLY A 227 -7.67 2.18 -18.23
CA GLY A 227 -6.86 2.64 -19.34
C GLY A 227 -5.39 2.87 -18.94
N THR A 228 -5.15 3.51 -17.79
CA THR A 228 -3.79 3.73 -17.28
C THR A 228 -3.07 2.42 -16.93
N LEU A 229 -3.77 1.46 -16.31
CA LEU A 229 -3.21 0.16 -15.96
C LEU A 229 -2.85 -0.68 -17.20
N ARG A 230 -3.64 -0.58 -18.27
CA ARG A 230 -3.36 -1.25 -19.56
C ARG A 230 -2.06 -0.75 -20.19
N GLU A 231 -1.84 0.57 -20.22
CA GLU A 231 -0.62 1.14 -20.77
C GLU A 231 0.59 0.77 -19.93
N MET A 232 0.47 0.79 -18.59
CA MET A 232 1.51 0.31 -17.70
C MET A 232 1.84 -1.17 -17.97
N GLU A 233 0.86 -2.07 -18.05
CA GLU A 233 1.12 -3.51 -18.28
C GLU A 233 1.81 -3.77 -19.65
N LYS A 234 1.48 -2.98 -20.68
CA LYS A 234 2.18 -3.03 -21.98
C LYS A 234 3.65 -2.62 -21.85
N GLU A 235 3.95 -1.58 -21.09
CA GLU A 235 5.33 -1.17 -20.80
C GLU A 235 6.09 -2.26 -20.04
N TRP A 236 5.45 -2.92 -19.07
CA TRP A 236 6.04 -3.98 -18.25
C TRP A 236 6.30 -5.29 -19.01
N MET A 237 5.45 -5.67 -19.97
CA MET A 237 5.65 -6.87 -20.82
C MET A 237 6.87 -6.76 -21.74
N ASN A 238 7.18 -5.55 -22.21
CA ASN A 238 8.37 -5.30 -23.03
C ASN A 238 9.67 -5.42 -22.23
N VAL A 239 9.67 -5.05 -20.94
CA VAL A 239 10.83 -5.20 -20.06
C VAL A 239 11.15 -6.68 -19.80
N GLU A 240 10.11 -7.52 -19.64
CA GLU A 240 10.29 -8.96 -19.41
C GLU A 240 10.85 -9.68 -20.65
N SER A 241 10.41 -9.31 -21.86
CA SER A 241 10.97 -9.87 -23.10
C SER A 241 12.45 -9.48 -23.28
N ILE A 242 12.84 -8.27 -22.90
CA ILE A 242 14.24 -7.82 -22.92
C ILE A 242 15.09 -8.63 -21.92
N LEU A 243 14.61 -8.81 -20.69
CA LEU A 243 15.35 -9.51 -19.62
C LEU A 243 15.45 -11.03 -19.86
N THR A 244 14.50 -11.63 -20.57
CA THR A 244 14.50 -13.07 -20.92
C THR A 244 15.36 -13.39 -22.14
N SER A 245 15.83 -12.39 -22.88
CA SER A 245 16.74 -12.57 -24.03
C SER A 245 18.07 -13.23 -23.62
N SER A 246 18.68 -14.02 -24.51
CA SER A 246 20.00 -14.63 -24.29
C SER A 246 21.18 -13.64 -24.45
N SER A 247 20.89 -12.35 -24.63
CA SER A 247 21.88 -11.30 -24.81
C SER A 247 22.71 -11.04 -23.55
N SER A 248 23.92 -10.49 -23.73
CA SER A 248 24.80 -10.14 -22.61
C SER A 248 24.18 -9.07 -21.70
N ALA A 249 24.58 -9.03 -20.44
CA ALA A 249 24.11 -8.02 -19.48
C ALA A 249 24.30 -6.59 -20.01
N GLN A 250 25.43 -6.30 -20.66
CA GLN A 250 25.70 -5.00 -21.27
C GLN A 250 24.69 -4.66 -22.38
N ALA A 251 24.37 -5.61 -23.26
CA ALA A 251 23.43 -5.40 -24.36
C ALA A 251 22.00 -5.21 -23.85
N ILE A 252 21.61 -5.96 -22.82
CA ILE A 252 20.31 -5.80 -22.16
C ILE A 252 20.18 -4.41 -21.55
N ILE A 253 21.24 -3.90 -20.93
CA ILE A 253 21.21 -2.59 -20.27
C ILE A 253 21.13 -1.46 -21.29
N GLN A 254 21.86 -1.55 -22.40
CA GLN A 254 21.72 -0.61 -23.52
C GLN A 254 20.31 -0.63 -24.14
N LEU A 255 19.67 -1.81 -24.20
CA LEU A 255 18.29 -1.92 -24.66
C LEU A 255 17.31 -1.29 -23.66
N LEU A 256 17.51 -1.49 -22.35
CA LEU A 256 16.71 -0.85 -21.30
C LEU A 256 16.88 0.67 -21.31
N GLU A 257 18.09 1.19 -21.50
CA GLU A 257 18.35 2.64 -21.64
C GLU A 257 17.58 3.24 -22.82
N LYS A 258 17.59 2.57 -23.98
CA LYS A 258 16.83 2.98 -25.16
C LYS A 258 15.32 2.90 -24.93
N PHE A 259 14.85 1.81 -24.30
CA PHE A 259 13.42 1.58 -24.05
C PHE A 259 12.84 2.61 -23.08
N LEU A 260 13.57 2.95 -22.02
CA LEU A 260 13.13 3.91 -21.01
C LEU A 260 13.20 5.37 -21.49
N HIS A 261 13.57 5.64 -22.76
CA HIS A 261 13.72 6.98 -23.34
C HIS A 261 14.50 7.95 -22.45
N SER A 262 15.41 7.42 -21.65
CA SER A 262 16.07 8.16 -20.59
C SER A 262 17.47 8.51 -21.06
N GLY A 263 17.86 9.78 -20.91
CA GLY A 263 19.21 10.23 -21.28
C GLY A 263 20.32 9.42 -20.59
N GLU A 264 21.56 9.60 -21.07
CA GLU A 264 22.79 8.83 -20.74
C GLU A 264 23.09 8.62 -19.23
N ASP A 265 22.40 9.31 -18.33
CA ASP A 265 22.63 9.31 -16.89
C ASP A 265 21.57 8.55 -16.06
N TYR A 266 20.56 7.90 -16.65
CA TYR A 266 19.45 7.26 -15.92
C TYR A 266 19.88 6.35 -14.76
N PHE A 267 20.77 5.39 -15.06
CA PHE A 267 21.26 4.43 -14.07
C PHE A 267 22.34 5.03 -13.15
N ARG A 268 23.12 6.00 -13.66
CA ARG A 268 24.27 6.57 -12.95
C ARG A 268 23.88 7.65 -11.95
N LYS A 269 22.87 8.46 -12.28
CA LYS A 269 22.32 9.53 -11.43
C LYS A 269 20.79 9.43 -11.35
N PRO A 270 20.25 8.37 -10.73
CA PRO A 270 18.82 8.18 -10.64
C PRO A 270 18.18 9.21 -9.71
N THR A 271 17.09 9.82 -10.17
CA THR A 271 16.15 10.55 -9.32
C THR A 271 15.51 9.60 -8.30
N SER A 272 14.86 10.12 -7.25
CA SER A 272 14.16 9.29 -6.27
C SER A 272 13.13 8.34 -6.92
N GLN A 273 12.45 8.78 -7.99
CA GLN A 273 11.53 7.94 -8.75
C GLN A 273 12.27 6.85 -9.54
N ASN A 274 13.39 7.19 -10.21
CA ASN A 274 14.17 6.23 -11.00
C ASN A 274 14.77 5.11 -10.12
N LYS A 275 15.12 5.41 -8.86
CA LYS A 275 15.62 4.39 -7.92
C LYS A 275 14.62 3.24 -7.72
N LYS A 276 13.32 3.54 -7.65
CA LYS A 276 12.26 2.51 -7.53
C LYS A 276 12.22 1.62 -8.77
N SER A 277 12.26 2.20 -9.96
CA SER A 277 12.29 1.45 -11.23
C SER A 277 13.53 0.57 -11.35
N ILE A 278 14.71 1.08 -10.96
CA ILE A 278 15.96 0.32 -10.94
C ILE A 278 15.89 -0.88 -9.98
N ARG A 279 15.33 -0.70 -8.78
CA ARG A 279 15.08 -1.81 -7.83
C ARG A 279 14.13 -2.85 -8.41
N GLY A 280 13.07 -2.40 -9.09
CA GLY A 280 12.14 -3.28 -9.81
C GLY A 280 12.83 -4.13 -10.88
N LEU A 281 13.65 -3.52 -11.73
CA LEU A 281 14.46 -4.20 -12.75
C LEU A 281 15.41 -5.23 -12.13
N ALA A 282 16.11 -4.83 -11.07
CA ALA A 282 17.05 -5.69 -10.35
C ALA A 282 16.35 -6.90 -9.70
N ARG A 283 15.19 -6.69 -9.07
CA ARG A 283 14.35 -7.76 -8.50
C ARG A 283 13.88 -8.71 -9.59
N LYS A 284 13.43 -8.20 -10.74
CA LYS A 284 12.99 -9.02 -11.87
C LYS A 284 14.15 -9.84 -12.46
N ALA A 285 15.33 -9.25 -12.62
CA ALA A 285 16.53 -9.96 -13.05
C ALA A 285 16.88 -11.13 -12.10
N LYS A 286 16.81 -10.91 -10.77
CA LYS A 286 16.97 -11.99 -9.76
C LYS A 286 15.93 -13.10 -9.95
N ASN A 287 14.65 -12.75 -10.10
CA ASN A 287 13.56 -13.73 -10.27
C ASN A 287 13.69 -14.56 -11.56
N LEU A 288 14.14 -13.93 -12.65
CA LEU A 288 14.44 -14.59 -13.92
C LEU A 288 15.79 -15.33 -13.93
N LYS A 289 16.49 -15.40 -12.79
CA LYS A 289 17.81 -16.02 -12.62
C LYS A 289 18.91 -15.38 -13.48
N ARG A 290 18.70 -14.15 -13.97
CA ARG A 290 19.67 -13.31 -14.70
C ARG A 290 20.55 -12.52 -13.76
N LEU A 291 21.33 -13.25 -12.96
CA LEU A 291 22.22 -12.66 -11.96
C LEU A 291 23.36 -11.84 -12.58
N ASP A 292 23.72 -12.11 -13.82
CA ASP A 292 24.65 -11.31 -14.63
C ASP A 292 24.10 -9.89 -14.85
N VAL A 293 22.83 -9.77 -15.23
CA VAL A 293 22.14 -8.48 -15.41
C VAL A 293 22.01 -7.75 -14.08
N PHE A 294 21.65 -8.45 -13.00
CA PHE A 294 21.59 -7.87 -11.66
C PHE A 294 22.96 -7.33 -11.21
N LYS A 295 24.04 -8.09 -11.39
CA LYS A 295 25.41 -7.65 -11.04
C LYS A 295 25.82 -6.43 -11.84
N HIS A 296 25.55 -6.43 -13.14
CA HIS A 296 25.87 -5.28 -13.97
C HIS A 296 25.06 -4.03 -13.58
N LEU A 297 23.76 -4.17 -13.31
CA LEU A 297 22.94 -3.09 -12.73
C LEU A 297 23.54 -2.55 -11.42
N ARG A 298 23.99 -3.43 -10.53
CA ARG A 298 24.60 -3.07 -9.24
C ARG A 298 25.94 -2.32 -9.38
N GLU A 299 26.66 -2.56 -10.48
CA GLU A 299 27.94 -1.93 -10.79
C GLU A 299 27.75 -0.51 -11.35
N ILE A 300 26.78 -0.32 -12.25
CA ILE A 300 26.57 0.95 -12.95
C ILE A 300 25.71 1.96 -12.15
N THR A 301 25.00 1.49 -11.12
CA THR A 301 24.10 2.31 -10.31
C THR A 301 24.72 2.70 -8.97
N PRO A 302 24.31 3.83 -8.36
CA PRO A 302 24.74 4.17 -7.01
C PRO A 302 24.38 3.09 -5.98
N LYS A 303 25.13 3.06 -4.89
CA LYS A 303 24.82 2.17 -3.76
C LYS A 303 23.45 2.51 -3.19
N GLY A 304 22.71 1.51 -2.71
CA GLY A 304 21.37 1.69 -2.17
C GLY A 304 20.25 1.79 -3.21
N THR A 305 20.50 1.46 -4.49
CA THR A 305 19.47 1.59 -5.56
C THR A 305 18.88 0.27 -6.07
N THR A 306 19.62 -0.84 -6.13
CA THR A 306 19.12 -2.08 -6.77
C THR A 306 18.44 -3.06 -5.81
N GLY A 307 18.31 -2.71 -4.52
CA GLY A 307 17.77 -3.58 -3.49
C GLY A 307 18.81 -4.56 -2.93
N PRO A 308 18.40 -5.38 -1.93
CA PRO A 308 19.27 -6.39 -1.33
C PRO A 308 19.65 -7.48 -2.34
N GLN A 309 20.76 -8.16 -2.13
CA GLN A 309 21.12 -9.43 -2.76
C GLN A 309 20.16 -10.55 -2.35
N LEU A 310 19.81 -10.64 -1.07
CA LEU A 310 18.77 -11.55 -0.61
C LEU A 310 17.39 -11.15 -1.18
N PRO A 311 16.40 -12.06 -1.19
CA PRO A 311 15.03 -11.72 -1.58
C PRO A 311 14.43 -10.65 -0.66
N ASP A 312 13.82 -9.62 -1.23
CA ASP A 312 13.22 -8.52 -0.47
C ASP A 312 12.17 -9.02 0.55
N SER A 313 11.39 -10.04 0.19
CA SER A 313 10.35 -10.64 1.05
C SER A 313 10.88 -11.66 2.07
N LEU A 314 12.19 -11.94 2.09
CA LEU A 314 12.77 -12.89 3.05
C LEU A 314 12.61 -12.34 4.47
N SER A 315 12.17 -13.18 5.41
CA SER A 315 12.07 -12.80 6.81
C SER A 315 13.44 -12.46 7.39
N VAL A 316 13.54 -11.40 8.19
CA VAL A 316 14.80 -11.03 8.88
C VAL A 316 15.29 -12.14 9.81
N LYS A 317 14.37 -12.95 10.34
CA LYS A 317 14.70 -14.11 11.19
C LYS A 317 15.39 -15.23 10.42
N GLU A 318 15.19 -15.27 9.11
CA GLU A 318 15.69 -16.30 8.20
C GLU A 318 16.97 -15.88 7.46
N ILE A 319 17.51 -14.69 7.75
CA ILE A 319 18.80 -14.26 7.20
C ILE A 319 19.88 -15.28 7.57
N PRO A 320 20.68 -15.76 6.60
CA PRO A 320 21.78 -16.67 6.85
C PRO A 320 22.72 -16.17 7.96
N LYS A 321 23.18 -17.07 8.85
CA LYS A 321 23.95 -16.70 10.05
C LYS A 321 25.22 -15.91 9.74
N ASP A 322 25.92 -16.29 8.67
CA ASP A 322 27.12 -15.62 8.17
C ASP A 322 26.82 -14.19 7.71
N ARG A 323 25.72 -13.98 6.96
CA ARG A 323 25.27 -12.64 6.56
C ARG A 323 24.81 -11.81 7.75
N LYS A 324 24.01 -12.41 8.65
CA LYS A 324 23.51 -11.73 9.85
C LYS A 324 24.69 -11.25 10.73
N HIS A 325 25.68 -12.11 10.92
CA HIS A 325 26.90 -11.77 11.67
C HIS A 325 27.71 -10.65 10.99
N TYR A 326 27.91 -10.74 9.67
CA TYR A 326 28.62 -9.72 8.91
C TYR A 326 27.94 -8.34 9.01
N VAL A 327 26.61 -8.30 8.85
CA VAL A 327 25.84 -7.04 8.93
C VAL A 327 25.89 -6.46 10.34
N SER A 328 25.74 -7.30 11.36
CA SER A 328 25.80 -6.88 12.77
C SER A 328 27.16 -6.27 13.12
N LEU A 329 28.26 -6.96 12.79
CA LEU A 329 29.62 -6.44 13.01
C LEU A 329 29.88 -5.13 12.24
N SER A 330 29.43 -5.07 10.98
CA SER A 330 29.62 -3.88 10.14
C SER A 330 28.84 -2.68 10.69
N LEU A 331 27.63 -2.92 11.21
CA LEU A 331 26.80 -1.93 11.89
C LEU A 331 27.47 -1.42 13.17
N GLU A 332 27.98 -2.33 14.01
CA GLU A 332 28.69 -1.97 15.24
C GLU A 332 29.96 -1.14 14.95
N MET A 333 30.74 -1.53 13.93
CA MET A 333 31.91 -0.74 13.51
C MET A 333 31.53 0.63 12.95
N ALA A 334 30.44 0.72 12.20
CA ALA A 334 29.92 2.00 11.70
C ALA A 334 29.45 2.89 12.86
N TYR A 335 28.81 2.32 13.87
CA TYR A 335 28.36 2.99 15.09
C TYR A 335 29.53 3.63 15.86
N TYR A 336 30.63 2.91 16.09
CA TYR A 336 31.81 3.48 16.76
C TYR A 336 32.48 4.62 15.96
N LYS A 337 32.41 4.60 14.63
CA LYS A 337 33.02 5.63 13.76
C LYS A 337 32.11 6.84 13.51
N MET A 338 30.80 6.68 13.62
CA MET A 338 29.80 7.71 13.30
C MET A 338 29.02 8.19 14.53
N TRP A 339 29.57 7.99 15.74
CA TRP A 339 28.95 8.34 17.02
C TRP A 339 28.30 9.73 17.06
N ASP A 340 28.96 10.75 16.48
CA ASP A 340 28.44 12.12 16.45
C ASP A 340 27.29 12.35 15.45
N ARG A 341 27.21 11.56 14.36
CA ARG A 341 26.07 11.57 13.41
C ARG A 341 24.91 10.70 13.87
N MET A 342 25.18 9.70 14.69
CA MET A 342 24.20 8.72 15.17
C MET A 342 23.39 9.20 16.39
N LYS A 343 23.58 10.44 16.88
CA LYS A 343 22.62 11.10 17.79
C LYS A 343 21.21 11.23 17.16
N GLU A 344 21.11 11.11 15.84
CA GLU A 344 19.87 11.06 15.07
C GLU A 344 19.15 9.69 15.12
N LEU A 345 19.75 8.63 15.68
CA LEU A 345 19.10 7.33 15.91
C LEU A 345 18.10 7.30 17.08
N ASP A 346 17.86 8.44 17.75
CA ASP A 346 16.97 8.57 18.92
C ASP A 346 17.28 7.56 20.05
N LEU A 347 18.55 7.16 20.18
CA LEU A 347 19.04 6.21 21.18
C LEU A 347 19.10 6.91 22.55
N ARG A 348 18.20 6.53 23.49
CA ARG A 348 18.26 7.00 24.87
C ARG A 348 19.36 6.28 25.64
N ARG A 349 19.82 6.88 26.74
CA ARG A 349 20.77 6.26 27.69
C ARG A 349 20.26 4.90 28.23
N SER A 350 18.95 4.67 28.24
CA SER A 350 18.32 3.40 28.61
C SER A 350 18.51 2.30 27.56
N ASP A 351 18.56 2.65 26.28
CA ASP A 351 18.68 1.71 25.15
C ASP A 351 20.10 1.15 25.04
N MET A 352 21.08 1.92 25.55
CA MET A 352 22.47 1.49 25.72
C MET A 352 22.61 0.24 26.59
N LYS A 353 21.75 0.07 27.62
CA LYS A 353 21.74 -1.16 28.44
C LYS A 353 21.22 -2.38 27.68
N TYR A 354 20.39 -2.18 26.65
CA TYR A 354 19.92 -3.26 25.77
C TYR A 354 21.02 -3.67 24.78
N LEU A 355 21.75 -2.70 24.23
CA LEU A 355 22.89 -2.95 23.34
C LEU A 355 24.06 -3.70 24.01
N GLU A 356 24.20 -3.63 25.33
CA GLU A 356 25.13 -4.50 26.08
C GLU A 356 24.80 -6.00 25.96
N ARG A 357 23.57 -6.34 25.56
CA ARG A 357 23.04 -7.72 25.50
C ARG A 357 22.53 -8.14 24.11
N THR A 358 22.40 -7.23 23.16
CA THR A 358 21.82 -7.47 21.82
C THR A 358 22.60 -6.75 20.73
N SER A 359 22.66 -7.29 19.51
CA SER A 359 23.32 -6.60 18.39
C SER A 359 22.57 -5.31 17.99
N LEU A 360 23.28 -4.32 17.43
CA LEU A 360 22.66 -3.10 16.91
C LEU A 360 21.64 -3.41 15.80
N MET A 361 21.87 -4.47 15.04
CA MET A 361 20.92 -4.97 14.03
C MET A 361 19.62 -5.44 14.68
N ASP A 362 19.69 -6.26 15.74
CA ASP A 362 18.49 -6.73 16.45
C ASP A 362 17.76 -5.56 17.13
N PHE A 363 18.50 -4.55 17.61
CA PHE A 363 17.92 -3.32 18.15
C PHE A 363 17.15 -2.54 17.07
N LEU A 364 17.74 -2.32 15.88
CA LEU A 364 17.04 -1.66 14.76
C LEU A 364 15.82 -2.44 14.32
N VAL A 365 15.95 -3.76 14.25
CA VAL A 365 14.85 -4.67 13.90
C VAL A 365 13.71 -4.55 14.90
N MET A 366 14.01 -4.49 16.20
CA MET A 366 13.02 -4.31 17.25
C MET A 366 12.41 -2.89 17.23
N GLN A 367 13.23 -1.84 17.17
CA GLN A 367 12.80 -0.44 17.23
C GLN A 367 11.89 -0.08 16.05
N HIS A 368 12.19 -0.62 14.86
CA HIS A 368 11.42 -0.36 13.65
C HIS A 368 10.43 -1.47 13.28
N ASP A 369 10.32 -2.51 14.12
CA ASP A 369 9.58 -3.76 13.85
C ASP A 369 9.76 -4.24 12.40
N ILE A 370 11.04 -4.43 12.04
CA ILE A 370 11.48 -4.82 10.69
C ILE A 370 11.27 -6.33 10.54
N ARG A 371 10.43 -6.73 9.57
CA ARG A 371 10.06 -8.12 9.33
C ARG A 371 10.76 -8.71 8.13
N THR A 372 11.03 -7.89 7.12
CA THR A 372 11.60 -8.34 5.85
C THR A 372 13.00 -7.78 5.58
N VAL A 373 13.77 -8.49 4.77
CA VAL A 373 15.10 -8.01 4.32
C VAL A 373 14.97 -6.72 3.51
N GLY A 374 13.87 -6.53 2.77
CA GLY A 374 13.56 -5.30 2.06
C GLY A 374 13.43 -4.11 3.01
N GLU A 375 12.66 -4.25 4.09
CA GLU A 375 12.52 -3.19 5.11
C GLU A 375 13.85 -2.89 5.80
N LEU A 376 14.65 -3.93 6.10
CA LEU A 376 15.97 -3.74 6.69
C LEU A 376 16.90 -2.98 5.75
N TYR A 377 16.84 -3.29 4.45
CA TYR A 377 17.60 -2.60 3.42
C TYR A 377 17.24 -1.11 3.35
N ASP A 378 15.96 -0.78 3.36
CA ASP A 378 15.49 0.61 3.28
C ASP A 378 15.89 1.40 4.53
N CYS A 379 15.70 0.80 5.71
CA CYS A 379 16.16 1.34 6.99
C CYS A 379 17.67 1.66 6.96
N LEU A 380 18.51 0.74 6.49
CA LEU A 380 19.95 0.98 6.36
C LEU A 380 20.28 2.10 5.34
N CYS A 381 19.51 2.22 4.26
CA CYS A 381 19.71 3.30 3.29
C CYS A 381 19.34 4.67 3.88
N GLU A 382 18.24 4.75 4.63
CA GLU A 382 17.82 5.97 5.35
C GLU A 382 18.88 6.43 6.35
N TYR A 383 19.51 5.49 7.05
CA TYR A 383 20.64 5.78 7.94
C TYR A 383 21.97 6.05 7.24
N GLY A 384 21.97 6.21 5.91
CA GLY A 384 23.17 6.54 5.16
C GLY A 384 24.18 5.39 5.07
N LEU A 385 23.72 4.14 5.21
CA LEU A 385 24.51 2.92 5.08
C LEU A 385 24.19 2.10 3.80
N PRO A 386 24.05 2.72 2.61
CA PRO A 386 23.61 2.02 1.40
C PRO A 386 24.59 0.93 0.93
N ARG A 387 25.88 1.07 1.24
CA ARG A 387 26.90 0.03 0.96
C ARG A 387 26.69 -1.24 1.78
N LEU A 388 26.17 -1.09 2.99
CA LEU A 388 25.85 -2.21 3.86
C LEU A 388 24.51 -2.83 3.47
N ALA A 389 23.52 -1.98 3.17
CA ALA A 389 22.23 -2.40 2.64
C ALA A 389 22.39 -3.30 1.40
N ASP A 390 23.23 -2.92 0.44
CA ASP A 390 23.52 -3.70 -0.77
C ASP A 390 24.13 -5.10 -0.53
N LYS A 391 24.57 -5.41 0.69
CA LYS A 391 25.15 -6.70 1.08
C LYS A 391 24.20 -7.62 1.84
N LEU A 392 23.07 -7.10 2.33
CA LEU A 392 21.91 -7.92 2.66
C LEU A 392 21.54 -8.69 1.41
#